data_AF-A0A6M8UYU1-F1
#
_entry.id   AF-A0A6M8UYU1-F1
#
_cell.length_a   1.000
_cell.length_b   1.000
_cell.length_c   1.000
_cell.angle_alpha   90.00
_cell.angle_beta   90.00
_cell.angle_gamma   90.00
#
_symmetry.space_group_name_H-M   'P 1'
#
loop_
_entity.id
_entity.type
_entity.pdbx_description
1 polymer ?
#
loop_
_entity_poly.entity_id
_entity_poly.type
_entity_poly.pdbx_seq_one_letter_code
_entity_poly.pdbx_strand_id
1 'polypeptide(L)'
;MLTDKENLETSKQSLNKAKSYTKTDHLKRWIPSLIILPISFYWVLNRGDFSLLDNIDLVIHEAGHFFFSLFGKYIYTLGGTLMQIILPSIIAVYFLRNNYRTGVQFGLLWLGQNFINISVYAADAQARKLPLLGGNKVYHDWHYLLGEVGLLEHDYLVGYIFFGISILIFIVAVLMPLLTHD
;
A
#
# COMPACT_ATOMS: atom_id res chain seq x y z
N MET A 1 23.70 -6.14 -51.43
CA MET A 1 23.36 -4.85 -52.09
C MET A 1 21.89 -4.46 -51.95
N LEU A 2 20.91 -5.33 -52.28
CA LEU A 2 19.48 -5.06 -52.01
C LEU A 2 19.13 -5.18 -50.51
N THR A 3 19.68 -6.20 -49.83
CA THR A 3 19.54 -6.44 -48.39
C THR A 3 20.07 -5.32 -47.51
N ASP A 4 21.17 -4.67 -47.91
CA ASP A 4 21.79 -3.60 -47.12
C ASP A 4 20.96 -2.32 -47.13
N LYS A 5 20.33 -2.01 -48.27
CA LYS A 5 19.41 -0.87 -48.40
C LYS A 5 18.13 -1.08 -47.60
N GLU A 6 17.58 -2.28 -47.65
CA GLU A 6 16.36 -2.64 -46.90
C GLU A 6 16.59 -2.61 -45.39
N ASN A 7 17.75 -3.10 -44.92
CA ASN A 7 18.18 -3.00 -43.51
C ASN A 7 18.43 -1.55 -43.06
N LEU A 8 18.98 -0.70 -43.94
CA LEU A 8 19.17 0.73 -43.68
C LEU A 8 17.83 1.48 -43.58
N GLU A 9 16.87 1.14 -44.43
CA GLU A 9 15.52 1.71 -44.41
C GLU A 9 14.77 1.29 -43.13
N THR A 10 14.82 0.01 -42.74
CA THR A 10 14.20 -0.48 -41.50
C THR A 10 14.87 0.11 -40.25
N SER A 11 16.19 0.23 -40.23
CA SER A 11 16.91 0.88 -39.14
C SER A 11 16.54 2.36 -39.00
N LYS A 12 16.51 3.11 -40.11
CA LYS A 12 16.04 4.51 -40.13
C LYS A 12 14.58 4.64 -39.69
N GLN A 13 13.73 3.70 -40.09
CA GLN A 13 12.32 3.67 -39.69
C GLN A 13 12.17 3.36 -38.19
N SER A 14 13.01 2.48 -37.62
CA SER A 14 13.05 2.22 -36.18
C SER A 14 13.57 3.41 -35.36
N LEU A 15 14.59 4.12 -35.87
CA LEU A 15 15.14 5.32 -35.24
C LEU A 15 14.13 6.48 -35.26
N ASN A 16 13.36 6.63 -36.36
CA ASN A 16 12.29 7.62 -36.45
C ASN A 16 11.05 7.26 -35.61
N LYS A 17 10.85 5.98 -35.28
CA LYS A 17 9.80 5.51 -34.35
C LYS A 17 10.20 5.61 -32.88
N ALA A 18 11.50 5.64 -32.57
CA ALA A 18 11.97 5.84 -31.21
C ALA A 18 11.61 7.26 -30.77
N LYS A 19 10.53 7.38 -30.00
CA LYS A 19 10.05 8.65 -29.47
C LYS A 19 11.17 9.26 -28.63
N SER A 20 11.73 10.39 -29.08
CA SER A 20 12.77 11.11 -28.34
C SER A 20 12.23 11.46 -26.95
N TYR A 21 12.84 10.91 -25.89
CA TYR A 21 12.49 11.27 -24.51
C TYR A 21 12.78 12.76 -24.31
N THR A 22 11.74 13.55 -24.06
CA THR A 22 11.86 14.99 -23.93
C THR A 22 11.96 15.41 -22.46
N LYS A 23 12.42 16.64 -22.20
CA LYS A 23 12.33 17.25 -20.85
C LYS A 23 10.89 17.24 -20.31
N THR A 24 9.88 17.28 -21.17
CA THR A 24 8.47 17.24 -20.77
C THR A 24 8.05 15.87 -20.25
N ASP A 25 8.63 14.78 -20.78
CA ASP A 25 8.37 13.42 -20.31
C ASP A 25 9.02 13.20 -18.94
N HIS A 26 10.20 13.78 -18.72
CA HIS A 26 10.86 13.78 -17.41
C HIS A 26 10.07 14.54 -16.34
N LEU A 27 9.28 15.55 -16.70
CA LEU A 27 8.41 16.26 -15.75
C LEU A 27 7.11 15.48 -15.48
N LYS A 28 6.51 14.92 -16.53
CA LYS A 28 5.23 14.21 -16.45
C LYS A 28 5.26 12.99 -15.52
N ARG A 29 6.38 12.26 -15.44
CA ARG A 29 6.53 11.12 -14.53
C ARG A 29 6.40 11.48 -13.04
N TRP A 30 6.58 12.75 -12.66
CA TRP A 30 6.45 13.22 -11.28
C TRP A 30 5.03 13.69 -10.92
N ILE A 31 4.12 13.78 -11.90
CA ILE A 31 2.74 14.23 -11.65
C ILE A 31 2.06 13.39 -10.55
N PRO A 32 2.11 12.04 -10.57
CA PRO A 32 1.52 11.25 -9.49
C PRO A 32 2.16 11.55 -8.13
N SER A 33 3.48 11.72 -8.06
CA SER A 33 4.18 12.05 -6.82
C SER A 33 3.74 13.40 -6.23
N LEU A 34 3.51 14.40 -7.09
CA LEU A 34 3.02 15.73 -6.67
C LEU A 34 1.59 15.68 -6.10
N ILE A 35 0.78 14.70 -6.51
CA ILE A 35 -0.56 14.46 -5.96
C ILE A 35 -0.48 13.62 -4.68
N ILE A 36 0.35 12.59 -4.66
CA ILE A 36 0.53 11.67 -3.54
C ILE A 36 1.10 12.36 -2.31
N LEU A 37 2.05 13.28 -2.49
CA LEU A 37 2.72 13.95 -1.37
C LEU A 37 1.73 14.69 -0.44
N PRO A 38 0.85 15.60 -0.91
CA PRO A 38 -0.10 16.26 -0.02
C PRO A 38 -1.13 15.30 0.59
N ILE A 39 -1.56 14.27 -0.14
CA ILE A 39 -2.51 13.26 0.37
C ILE A 39 -1.89 12.45 1.51
N SER A 40 -0.70 11.90 1.28
CA SER A 40 0.04 11.13 2.29
C SER A 40 0.38 12.01 3.50
N PHE A 41 0.79 13.26 3.29
CA PHE A 41 1.03 14.21 4.37
C PHE A 41 -0.23 14.49 5.19
N TYR A 42 -1.37 14.71 4.54
CA TYR A 42 -2.67 14.87 5.21
C TYR A 42 -3.02 13.64 6.06
N TRP A 43 -2.86 12.42 5.55
CA TRP A 43 -3.15 11.21 6.33
C TRP A 43 -2.18 11.00 7.50
N VAL A 44 -0.90 11.33 7.33
CA VAL A 44 0.10 11.28 8.41
C VAL A 44 -0.28 12.25 9.54
N LEU A 45 -0.76 13.45 9.20
CA LEU A 45 -1.17 14.46 10.18
C LEU A 45 -2.49 14.13 10.89
N ASN A 46 -3.47 13.58 10.16
CA ASN A 46 -4.78 13.24 10.73
C ASN A 46 -4.82 11.83 11.34
N ARG A 47 -3.70 11.11 11.32
CA ARG A 47 -3.41 9.88 12.08
C ARG A 47 -4.61 8.93 12.28
N GLY A 48 -5.31 8.61 11.19
CA GLY A 48 -6.42 7.64 11.19
C GLY A 48 -7.79 8.20 11.59
N ASP A 49 -8.03 9.51 11.46
CA ASP A 49 -9.39 10.04 11.44
C ASP A 49 -10.21 9.33 10.36
N PHE A 50 -11.27 8.66 10.80
CA PHE A 50 -12.03 7.71 10.00
C PHE A 50 -12.62 8.37 8.75
N SER A 51 -12.21 7.89 7.60
CA SER A 51 -12.57 8.36 6.27
C SER A 51 -13.40 7.32 5.50
N LEU A 52 -13.84 7.67 4.30
CA LEU A 52 -14.55 6.73 3.44
C LEU A 52 -13.67 5.53 3.04
N LEU A 53 -12.36 5.72 2.89
CA LEU A 53 -11.43 4.63 2.58
C LEU A 53 -11.33 3.62 3.72
N ASP A 54 -11.40 4.07 4.97
CA ASP A 54 -11.35 3.17 6.13
C ASP A 54 -12.53 2.18 6.15
N ASN A 55 -13.69 2.54 5.58
CA ASN A 55 -14.78 1.58 5.40
C ASN A 55 -14.43 0.48 4.40
N ILE A 56 -13.71 0.82 3.33
CA ILE A 56 -13.28 -0.14 2.31
C ILE A 56 -12.23 -1.08 2.91
N ASP A 57 -11.25 -0.52 3.62
CA ASP A 57 -10.20 -1.30 4.29
C ASP A 57 -10.78 -2.22 5.37
N LEU A 58 -11.82 -1.77 6.06
CA LEU A 58 -12.55 -2.56 7.03
C LEU A 58 -13.28 -3.75 6.38
N VAL A 59 -13.93 -3.55 5.24
CA VAL A 59 -14.52 -4.68 4.48
C VAL A 59 -13.44 -5.69 4.06
N ILE A 60 -12.27 -5.19 3.63
CA ILE A 60 -11.12 -6.03 3.27
C ILE A 60 -10.59 -6.78 4.50
N HIS A 61 -10.57 -6.13 5.67
CA HIS A 61 -10.22 -6.73 6.95
C HIS A 61 -11.14 -7.90 7.30
N GLU A 62 -12.46 -7.69 7.26
CA GLU A 62 -13.42 -8.76 7.53
C GLU A 62 -13.31 -9.91 6.52
N ALA A 63 -13.08 -9.60 5.24
CA ALA A 63 -12.81 -10.61 4.23
C ALA A 63 -11.56 -11.42 4.56
N GLY A 64 -10.53 -10.79 5.13
CA GLY A 64 -9.33 -11.46 5.63
C GLY A 64 -9.64 -12.57 6.63
N HIS A 65 -10.44 -12.29 7.66
CA HIS A 65 -10.88 -13.34 8.59
C HIS A 65 -11.56 -14.50 7.88
N PHE A 66 -12.42 -14.23 6.90
CA PHE A 66 -13.06 -15.27 6.11
C PHE A 66 -12.04 -16.13 5.34
N PHE A 67 -11.10 -15.51 4.61
CA PHE A 67 -10.08 -16.24 3.84
C PHE A 67 -9.11 -17.03 4.72
N PHE A 68 -8.82 -16.54 5.92
CA PHE A 68 -7.93 -17.20 6.87
C PHE A 68 -8.67 -18.08 7.91
N SER A 69 -9.97 -18.32 7.72
CA SER A 69 -10.79 -19.17 8.60
C SER A 69 -10.39 -20.65 8.63
N LEU A 70 -9.70 -21.11 7.58
CA LEU A 70 -9.20 -22.49 7.47
C LEU A 70 -7.99 -22.76 8.36
N PHE A 71 -7.41 -21.73 8.98
CA PHE A 71 -6.24 -21.83 9.85
C PHE A 71 -6.64 -21.78 11.34
N GLY A 72 -5.65 -21.98 12.22
CA GLY A 72 -5.86 -21.84 13.67
C GLY A 72 -6.25 -20.42 14.08
N LYS A 73 -6.84 -20.28 15.28
CA LYS A 73 -7.39 -19.01 15.80
C LYS A 73 -6.46 -17.82 15.62
N TYR A 74 -5.17 -17.98 15.95
CA TYR A 74 -4.19 -16.91 15.80
C TYR A 74 -4.07 -16.37 14.37
N ILE A 75 -3.98 -17.26 13.37
CA ILE A 75 -3.88 -16.87 11.96
C ILE A 75 -5.22 -16.34 11.44
N TYR A 76 -6.33 -16.91 11.87
CA TYR A 76 -7.65 -16.38 11.59
C TYR A 76 -7.78 -14.92 12.06
N THR A 77 -7.42 -14.63 13.31
CA THR A 77 -7.46 -13.28 13.89
C THR A 77 -6.49 -12.34 13.17
N LEU A 78 -5.28 -12.81 12.86
CA LEU A 78 -4.30 -12.03 12.09
C LEU A 78 -4.75 -11.78 10.64
N GLY A 79 -5.66 -12.62 10.12
CA GLY A 79 -6.13 -12.64 8.75
C GLY A 79 -6.67 -11.29 8.25
N GLY A 80 -7.36 -10.53 9.10
CA GLY A 80 -7.89 -9.23 8.71
C GLY A 80 -6.79 -8.22 8.35
N THR A 81 -5.83 -8.04 9.26
CA THR A 81 -4.63 -7.23 8.99
C THR A 81 -3.82 -7.78 7.83
N LEU A 82 -3.70 -9.11 7.68
CA LEU A 82 -2.98 -9.68 6.55
C LEU A 82 -3.62 -9.30 5.22
N MET A 83 -4.95 -9.34 5.10
CA MET A 83 -5.62 -9.00 3.86
C MET A 83 -5.50 -7.51 3.51
N GLN A 84 -5.57 -6.63 4.53
CA GLN A 84 -5.29 -5.19 4.39
C GLN A 84 -3.89 -4.92 3.81
N ILE A 85 -2.91 -5.79 4.08
CA ILE A 85 -1.55 -5.68 3.53
C ILE A 85 -1.44 -6.36 2.17
N ILE A 86 -1.94 -7.58 2.04
CA ILE A 86 -1.78 -8.45 0.86
C ILE A 86 -2.41 -7.82 -0.38
N LEU A 87 -3.66 -7.33 -0.27
CA LEU A 87 -4.39 -6.85 -1.43
C LEU A 87 -3.72 -5.64 -2.12
N PRO A 88 -3.44 -4.52 -1.42
CA PRO A 88 -2.74 -3.39 -2.05
C PRO A 88 -1.31 -3.75 -2.47
N SER A 89 -0.63 -4.68 -1.76
CA SER A 89 0.68 -5.19 -2.17
C SER A 89 0.63 -5.95 -3.51
N ILE A 90 -0.37 -6.82 -3.71
CA ILE A 90 -0.57 -7.52 -4.98
C ILE A 90 -0.80 -6.53 -6.12
N ILE A 91 -1.61 -5.49 -5.89
CA ILE A 91 -1.87 -4.44 -6.88
C ILE A 91 -0.57 -3.70 -7.24
N ALA A 92 0.22 -3.29 -6.24
CA ALA A 92 1.51 -2.63 -6.46
C ALA A 92 2.48 -3.52 -7.24
N VAL A 93 2.62 -4.80 -6.86
CA VAL A 93 3.50 -5.78 -7.53
C VAL A 93 3.03 -6.07 -8.95
N TYR A 94 1.72 -6.21 -9.17
CA TYR A 94 1.15 -6.41 -10.50
C TYR A 94 1.54 -5.26 -11.42
N PHE A 95 1.35 -4.01 -11.00
CA PHE A 95 1.72 -2.86 -11.82
C PHE A 95 3.23 -2.72 -12.00
N LEU A 96 4.03 -3.11 -11.00
CA LEU A 96 5.48 -3.12 -11.11
C LEU A 96 5.95 -4.09 -12.20
N ARG A 97 5.38 -5.31 -12.22
CA ARG A 97 5.68 -6.32 -13.25
C ARG A 97 5.26 -5.89 -14.66
N ASN A 98 4.29 -5.00 -14.76
CA ASN A 98 3.80 -4.46 -16.03
C ASN A 98 4.42 -3.09 -16.40
N ASN A 99 5.48 -2.66 -15.69
CA ASN A 99 6.17 -1.38 -15.89
C ASN A 99 5.22 -0.16 -15.83
N TYR A 100 4.11 -0.26 -15.09
CA TYR A 100 3.15 0.83 -14.95
C TYR A 100 3.36 1.58 -13.64
N ARG A 101 4.31 2.53 -13.65
CA ARG A 101 4.74 3.32 -12.48
C ARG A 101 3.58 3.93 -11.69
N THR A 102 2.65 4.61 -12.37
CA THR A 102 1.52 5.27 -11.71
C THR A 102 0.67 4.27 -10.91
N GLY A 103 0.47 3.06 -11.45
CA GLY A 103 -0.23 1.99 -10.73
C GLY A 103 0.53 1.49 -9.51
N VAL A 104 1.86 1.38 -9.58
CA VAL A 104 2.70 1.05 -8.42
C VAL A 104 2.51 2.09 -7.32
N GLN A 105 2.60 3.38 -7.69
CA GLN A 105 2.45 4.48 -6.75
C GLN A 105 1.06 4.49 -6.09
N PHE A 106 0.00 4.18 -6.85
CA PHE A 106 -1.34 4.04 -6.31
C PHE A 106 -1.43 2.87 -5.31
N GLY A 107 -0.92 1.69 -5.66
CA GLY A 107 -0.91 0.53 -4.77
C GLY A 107 -0.13 0.79 -3.48
N LEU A 108 1.02 1.47 -3.57
CA LEU A 108 1.81 1.87 -2.41
C LEU A 108 1.12 2.96 -1.57
N LEU A 109 0.44 3.94 -2.19
CA LEU A 109 -0.35 4.93 -1.46
C LEU A 109 -1.45 4.25 -0.63
N TRP A 110 -2.17 3.29 -1.22
CA TRP A 110 -3.21 2.56 -0.52
C TRP A 110 -2.64 1.65 0.58
N LEU A 111 -1.52 0.97 0.31
CA LEU A 111 -0.80 0.18 1.31
C LEU A 111 -0.37 1.05 2.49
N GLY A 112 0.25 2.20 2.24
CA GLY A 112 0.70 3.12 3.29
C GLY A 112 -0.46 3.63 4.16
N GLN A 113 -1.62 3.91 3.57
CA GLN A 113 -2.81 4.27 4.35
C GLN A 113 -3.33 3.10 5.18
N ASN A 114 -3.32 1.86 4.68
CA ASN A 114 -3.70 0.68 5.47
C ASN A 114 -2.79 0.53 6.69
N PHE A 115 -1.48 0.81 6.54
CA PHE A 115 -0.55 0.81 7.67
C PHE A 115 -0.86 1.90 8.71
N ILE A 116 -1.43 3.06 8.33
CA ILE A 116 -1.95 4.03 9.31
C ILE A 116 -3.16 3.45 10.03
N ASN A 117 -4.13 2.88 9.29
CA ASN A 117 -5.31 2.27 9.88
C ASN A 117 -4.94 1.16 10.89
N ILE A 118 -4.05 0.26 10.50
CA ILE A 118 -3.51 -0.81 11.35
C ILE A 118 -2.75 -0.22 12.55
N SER A 119 -2.01 0.88 12.38
CA SER A 119 -1.28 1.51 13.49
C SER A 119 -2.20 1.98 14.61
N VAL A 120 -3.34 2.58 14.25
CA VAL A 120 -4.34 3.05 15.21
C VAL A 120 -5.05 1.88 15.87
N TYR A 121 -5.41 0.85 15.08
CA TYR A 121 -6.08 -0.34 15.60
C TYR A 121 -5.18 -1.14 16.56
N ALA A 122 -3.90 -1.31 16.22
CA ALA A 122 -2.93 -1.98 17.08
C ALA A 122 -2.66 -1.21 18.37
N ALA A 123 -2.54 0.12 18.31
CA ALA A 123 -2.32 0.96 19.48
C ALA A 123 -3.52 1.04 20.44
N ASP A 124 -4.72 0.64 19.99
CA ASP A 124 -5.93 0.57 20.82
C ASP A 124 -6.09 -0.78 21.54
N ALA A 125 -5.17 -1.74 21.36
CA ALA A 125 -5.33 -3.11 21.85
C ALA A 125 -5.64 -3.23 23.35
N GLN A 126 -5.03 -2.42 24.21
CA GLN A 126 -5.37 -2.40 25.64
C GLN A 126 -6.69 -1.68 25.92
N ALA A 127 -6.86 -0.51 25.31
CA ALA A 127 -7.96 0.40 25.61
C ALA A 127 -9.30 -0.07 25.03
N ARG A 128 -9.28 -0.71 23.85
CA ARG A 128 -10.43 -1.25 23.10
C ARG A 128 -11.56 -0.23 22.98
N LYS A 129 -11.20 1.01 22.66
CA LYS A 129 -12.12 2.14 22.53
C LYS A 129 -12.69 2.25 21.13
N LEU A 130 -12.01 1.70 20.12
CA LEU A 130 -12.47 1.74 18.74
C LEU A 130 -13.76 0.91 18.58
N PRO A 131 -14.79 1.43 17.91
CA PRO A 131 -15.99 0.67 17.63
C PRO A 131 -15.69 -0.42 16.60
N LEU A 132 -16.01 -1.67 16.94
CA LEU A 132 -15.82 -2.82 16.06
C LEU A 132 -17.07 -3.12 15.23
N LEU A 133 -16.90 -3.70 14.04
CA LEU A 133 -18.01 -4.30 13.31
C LEU A 133 -18.56 -5.50 14.08
N GLY A 134 -19.87 -5.49 14.35
CA GLY A 134 -20.50 -6.47 15.25
C GLY A 134 -20.53 -6.07 16.73
N GLY A 135 -19.92 -4.93 17.09
CA GLY A 135 -19.98 -4.33 18.42
C GLY A 135 -19.43 -5.23 19.53
N ASN A 136 -20.04 -5.21 20.72
CA ASN A 136 -19.56 -5.93 21.91
C ASN A 136 -19.60 -7.47 21.81
N LYS A 137 -20.08 -8.03 20.69
CA LYS A 137 -20.14 -9.48 20.45
C LYS A 137 -18.85 -10.04 19.85
N VAL A 138 -18.03 -9.18 19.26
CA VAL A 138 -16.72 -9.54 18.72
C VAL A 138 -15.62 -9.15 19.69
N TYR A 139 -14.53 -9.91 19.68
CA TYR A 139 -13.34 -9.56 20.44
C TYR A 139 -12.43 -8.70 19.57
N HIS A 140 -11.56 -7.92 20.20
CA HIS A 140 -10.62 -7.05 19.52
C HIS A 140 -9.38 -7.84 19.07
N ASP A 141 -9.05 -7.80 17.78
CA ASP A 141 -8.03 -8.68 17.20
C ASP A 141 -6.66 -8.44 17.80
N TRP A 142 -6.19 -7.18 17.79
CA TRP A 142 -4.89 -6.83 18.35
C TRP A 142 -4.78 -7.06 19.86
N HIS A 143 -5.89 -6.98 20.60
CA HIS A 143 -5.91 -7.37 22.01
C HIS A 143 -5.58 -8.85 22.17
N TYR A 144 -6.23 -9.70 21.37
CA TYR A 144 -5.96 -11.13 21.37
C TYR A 144 -4.54 -11.44 20.87
N LEU A 145 -4.15 -10.92 19.72
CA LEU A 145 -2.84 -11.19 19.10
C LEU A 145 -1.67 -10.82 20.02
N LEU A 146 -1.69 -9.61 20.60
CA LEU A 146 -0.63 -9.18 21.52
C LEU A 146 -0.70 -9.90 22.86
N GLY A 147 -1.90 -10.25 23.32
CA GLY A 147 -2.09 -11.06 24.53
C GLY A 147 -1.45 -12.44 24.42
N GLU A 148 -1.65 -13.13 23.29
CA GLU A 148 -1.09 -14.48 23.06
C GLU A 148 0.44 -14.52 23.06
N VAL A 149 1.09 -13.43 22.64
CA VAL A 149 2.57 -13.33 22.61
C VAL A 149 3.16 -12.54 23.79
N GLY A 150 2.33 -12.13 24.76
CA GLY A 150 2.77 -11.40 25.95
C GLY A 150 3.26 -9.97 25.70
N LEU A 151 2.83 -9.33 24.60
CA LEU A 151 3.23 -7.97 24.21
C LEU A 151 2.10 -6.94 24.37
N LEU A 152 1.01 -7.28 25.06
CA LEU A 152 -0.17 -6.42 25.17
C LEU A 152 0.16 -5.04 25.77
N GLU A 153 1.05 -4.97 26.77
CA GLU A 153 1.50 -3.71 27.39
C GLU A 153 2.30 -2.80 26.44
N HIS A 154 2.72 -3.32 25.28
CA HIS A 154 3.53 -2.64 24.28
C HIS A 154 2.74 -2.30 23.01
N ASP A 155 1.41 -2.30 23.07
CA ASP A 155 0.51 -2.01 21.96
C ASP A 155 0.81 -0.67 21.26
N TYR A 156 1.10 0.38 22.03
CA TYR A 156 1.50 1.68 21.50
C TYR A 156 2.76 1.60 20.63
N LEU A 157 3.75 0.78 21.04
CA LEU A 157 5.00 0.61 20.29
C LEU A 157 4.74 -0.13 18.98
N VAL A 158 3.89 -1.16 19.02
CA VAL A 158 3.44 -1.88 17.82
C VAL A 158 2.75 -0.92 16.85
N GLY A 159 1.85 -0.06 17.36
CA GLY A 159 1.25 1.02 16.58
C GLY A 159 2.29 1.96 15.96
N TYR A 160 3.28 2.44 16.72
CA TYR A 160 4.35 3.29 16.18
C TYR A 160 5.18 2.59 15.10
N ILE A 161 5.41 1.29 15.21
CA ILE A 161 6.11 0.51 14.17
C ILE A 161 5.32 0.52 12.86
N PHE A 162 4.01 0.20 12.90
CA PHE A 162 3.16 0.26 11.71
C PHE A 162 3.10 1.66 11.11
N PHE A 163 3.02 2.68 11.95
CA PHE A 163 3.03 4.08 11.51
C PHE A 163 4.36 4.46 10.84
N GLY A 164 5.50 4.03 11.39
CA GLY A 164 6.81 4.23 10.78
C GLY A 164 6.92 3.54 9.41
N ILE A 165 6.38 2.32 9.29
CA ILE A 165 6.33 1.60 8.01
C ILE A 165 5.47 2.35 6.99
N SER A 166 4.32 2.91 7.39
CA SER A 166 3.50 3.76 6.52
C SER A 166 4.30 4.92 5.92
N ILE A 167 5.05 5.66 6.76
CA ILE A 167 5.89 6.77 6.31
C ILE A 167 6.91 6.30 5.28
N LEU A 168 7.58 5.17 5.53
CA LEU A 168 8.54 4.60 4.58
C LEU A 168 7.88 4.24 3.25
N ILE A 169 6.69 3.64 3.28
CA ILE A 169 5.93 3.31 2.07
C ILE A 169 5.58 4.57 1.28
N PHE A 170 5.12 5.64 1.94
CA PHE A 170 4.83 6.91 1.26
C PHE A 170 6.07 7.55 0.64
N ILE A 171 7.22 7.50 1.33
CA ILE A 171 8.49 7.96 0.77
C ILE A 171 8.82 7.18 -0.51
N VAL A 172 8.72 5.85 -0.48
CA VAL A 172 8.94 5.01 -1.68
C VAL A 172 7.94 5.36 -2.78
N ALA A 173 6.66 5.58 -2.45
CA ALA A 173 5.65 5.95 -3.43
C ALA A 173 5.94 7.31 -4.10
N VAL A 174 6.36 8.32 -3.32
CA VAL A 174 6.73 9.65 -3.84
C VAL A 174 8.01 9.58 -4.68
N LEU A 175 9.00 8.80 -4.25
CA LEU A 175 10.28 8.64 -4.93
C LEU A 175 10.25 7.58 -6.04
N MET A 176 9.11 6.93 -6.27
CA MET A 176 8.95 5.87 -7.28
C MET A 176 9.47 6.25 -8.67
N PRO A 177 9.33 7.50 -9.15
CA PRO A 177 9.99 7.93 -10.37
C PRO A 177 11.49 7.63 -10.33
N LEU A 178 12.24 7.94 -9.28
CA LEU A 178 13.68 7.66 -9.22
C LEU A 178 14.04 6.17 -9.32
N LEU A 179 13.14 5.30 -8.85
CA LEU A 179 13.37 3.86 -8.74
C LEU A 179 12.97 3.09 -10.01
N THR A 180 12.25 3.71 -10.94
CA THR A 180 11.77 3.06 -12.17
C THR A 180 12.15 3.86 -13.40
N HIS A 181 12.70 3.17 -14.38
CA HIS A 181 12.98 3.72 -15.70
C HIS A 181 11.75 3.57 -16.61
N ASP A 182 11.65 4.46 -17.60
CA ASP A 182 10.63 4.42 -18.65
C ASP A 182 11.04 3.47 -19.78
#